data_AF-A0A358AGE1-F1
#
_entry.id   AF-A0A358AGE1-F1
#
_cell.length_a   1.000
_cell.length_b   1.000
_cell.length_c   1.000
_cell.angle_alpha   90.00
_cell.angle_beta   90.00
_cell.angle_gamma   90.00
#
_symmetry.space_group_name_H-M   'P 1'
#
loop_
_entity.id
_entity.type
_entity.pdbx_description
1 polymer ?
#
loop_
_entity_poly.entity_id
_entity_poly.type
_entity_poly.pdbx_seq_one_letter_code
_entity_poly.pdbx_strand_id
1 'polypeptide(L)'
;MKYDYDLIVIGGGAAGLVAATGAAVLGAKTALIEKNKLGGDCTWYGCVPSKSLLKSAQVVSLVKRLKEFGISAGTQNTYDSSFVMPHVRDAIKKISTHHPAEVFEKRGIKVLFGSPKFIDQNTIEFSAKGGSASGGEVCAPLKEN
;
A
#
# COMPACT_ATOMS: atom_id res chain seq x y z
N MET A 1 9.65 -28.28 -16.33
CA MET A 1 8.33 -27.68 -16.02
C MET A 1 8.25 -26.34 -16.73
N LYS A 2 7.04 -25.93 -17.15
CA LYS A 2 6.82 -24.61 -17.75
C LYS A 2 6.31 -23.69 -16.64
N TYR A 3 7.09 -22.68 -16.27
CA TYR A 3 6.69 -21.70 -15.26
C TYR A 3 5.87 -20.58 -15.90
N ASP A 4 4.87 -20.08 -15.19
CA ASP A 4 4.02 -18.98 -15.66
C ASP A 4 4.73 -17.64 -15.52
N TYR A 5 5.55 -17.47 -14.48
CA TYR A 5 6.24 -16.25 -14.12
C TYR A 5 7.68 -16.55 -13.68
N ASP A 6 8.56 -15.55 -13.79
CA ASP A 6 9.92 -15.59 -13.26
C ASP A 6 9.94 -15.24 -11.76
N LEU A 7 8.98 -14.44 -11.30
CA LEU A 7 8.81 -14.04 -9.90
C LEU A 7 7.33 -13.90 -9.53
N ILE A 8 6.94 -14.50 -8.41
CA ILE A 8 5.66 -14.24 -7.75
C ILE A 8 5.93 -13.49 -6.45
N VAL A 9 5.30 -12.32 -6.30
CA VAL A 9 5.35 -11.51 -5.09
C VAL A 9 4.02 -11.66 -4.33
N ILE A 10 4.10 -12.02 -3.06
CA ILE A 10 2.94 -12.16 -2.18
C ILE A 10 2.84 -10.91 -1.29
N GLY A 11 1.75 -10.16 -1.44
CA GLY A 11 1.43 -8.95 -0.69
C GLY A 11 1.80 -7.66 -1.43
N GLY A 12 0.81 -6.82 -1.69
CA GLY A 12 0.92 -5.50 -2.32
C GLY A 12 1.22 -4.35 -1.36
N GLY A 13 1.95 -4.62 -0.27
CA GLY A 13 2.48 -3.59 0.63
C GLY A 13 3.76 -2.94 0.09
N ALA A 14 4.36 -2.02 0.86
CA ALA A 14 5.55 -1.28 0.43
C ALA A 14 6.68 -2.19 -0.11
N ALA A 15 7.03 -3.25 0.62
CA ALA A 15 8.06 -4.20 0.19
C ALA A 15 7.69 -4.91 -1.11
N GLY A 16 6.46 -5.45 -1.22
CA GLY A 16 6.05 -6.20 -2.39
C GLY A 16 5.91 -5.34 -3.65
N LEU A 17 5.41 -4.10 -3.51
CA LEU A 17 5.34 -3.17 -4.64
C LEU A 17 6.73 -2.80 -5.17
N VAL A 18 7.69 -2.57 -4.27
CA VAL A 18 9.08 -2.29 -4.64
C VAL A 18 9.73 -3.51 -5.29
N ALA A 19 9.58 -4.70 -4.71
CA ALA A 19 10.13 -5.93 -5.25
C ALA A 19 9.55 -6.25 -6.64
N ALA A 20 8.23 -6.18 -6.80
CA ALA A 20 7.58 -6.45 -8.07
C ALA A 20 7.97 -5.44 -9.17
N THR A 21 8.05 -4.16 -8.80
CA THR A 21 8.50 -3.11 -9.73
C THR A 21 9.96 -3.29 -10.12
N GLY A 22 10.85 -3.57 -9.15
CA GLY A 22 12.26 -3.82 -9.41
C GLY A 22 12.47 -5.01 -10.34
N ALA A 23 11.78 -6.12 -10.10
CA ALA A 23 11.84 -7.31 -10.94
C ALA A 23 11.35 -7.04 -12.37
N ALA A 24 10.21 -6.37 -12.52
CA ALA A 24 9.67 -6.01 -13.84
C ALA A 24 10.59 -5.06 -14.61
N VAL A 25 11.22 -4.09 -13.93
CA VAL A 25 12.23 -3.19 -14.54
C VAL A 25 13.45 -3.96 -15.04
N LEU A 26 13.84 -5.04 -14.36
CA LEU A 26 14.92 -5.94 -14.78
C LEU A 26 14.48 -6.95 -15.87
N GLY A 27 13.24 -6.86 -16.36
CA GLY A 27 12.72 -7.70 -17.43
C GLY A 27 12.09 -9.03 -16.99
N ALA A 28 11.96 -9.28 -15.69
CA ALA A 28 11.33 -10.50 -15.18
C ALA A 28 9.81 -10.46 -15.37
N LYS A 29 9.24 -11.54 -15.90
CA LYS A 29 7.78 -11.73 -15.96
C LYS A 29 7.26 -11.92 -14.55
N THR A 30 6.61 -10.88 -14.01
CA THR A 30 6.30 -10.78 -12.58
C THR A 30 4.79 -10.83 -12.31
N ALA A 31 4.38 -11.63 -11.33
CA ALA A 31 3.04 -11.59 -10.74
C ALA A 31 3.07 -11.02 -9.32
N LEU A 32 2.04 -10.27 -8.95
CA LEU A 32 1.82 -9.75 -7.59
C LEU A 32 0.44 -10.21 -7.10
N ILE A 33 0.39 -10.96 -6.00
CA ILE A 33 -0.87 -11.43 -5.40
C ILE A 33 -1.17 -10.59 -4.16
N GLU A 34 -2.32 -9.90 -4.12
CA GLU A 34 -2.77 -9.09 -2.98
C GLU A 34 -4.18 -9.49 -2.53
N LYS A 35 -4.37 -9.68 -1.22
CA LYS A 35 -5.65 -10.14 -0.64
C LYS A 35 -6.69 -9.03 -0.44
N ASN A 36 -6.25 -7.78 -0.29
CA ASN A 36 -7.06 -6.63 0.08
C ASN A 36 -6.77 -5.44 -0.85
N LYS A 37 -5.95 -4.48 -0.42
CA LYS A 37 -5.72 -3.20 -1.09
C LYS A 37 -4.22 -2.99 -1.28
N LEU A 38 -3.84 -2.57 -2.48
CA LEU A 38 -2.48 -2.16 -2.79
C LEU A 38 -2.06 -0.95 -1.93
N GLY A 39 -0.77 -0.89 -1.62
CA GLY A 39 -0.16 0.04 -0.67
C GLY A 39 0.00 -0.55 0.74
N GLY A 40 -0.77 -1.57 1.08
CA GLY A 40 -0.70 -2.28 2.37
C GLY A 40 -0.84 -1.35 3.57
N ASP A 41 -0.29 -1.78 4.71
CA ASP A 41 -0.47 -1.05 5.97
C ASP A 41 0.09 0.37 5.92
N CYS A 42 1.22 0.59 5.24
CA CYS A 42 1.84 1.90 5.14
C CYS A 42 0.84 2.97 4.67
N THR A 43 0.03 2.65 3.65
CA THR A 43 -0.98 3.55 3.07
C THR A 43 -2.26 3.59 3.89
N TRP A 44 -2.75 2.43 4.35
CA TRP A 44 -4.12 2.34 4.88
C TRP A 44 -4.22 2.45 6.40
N TYR A 45 -3.23 1.95 7.15
CA TYR A 45 -3.37 1.71 8.60
C TYR A 45 -2.16 2.15 9.44
N GLY A 46 -1.04 2.45 8.81
CA GLY A 46 0.24 2.69 9.47
C GLY A 46 0.74 4.10 9.21
N CYS A 47 1.73 4.22 8.33
CA CYS A 47 2.52 5.43 8.17
C CYS A 47 1.70 6.65 7.76
N VAL A 48 0.86 6.54 6.74
CA VAL A 48 0.07 7.66 6.23
C VAL A 48 -0.95 8.16 7.26
N PRO A 49 -1.79 7.28 7.87
CA PRO A 49 -2.68 7.73 8.94
C PRO A 49 -1.94 8.33 10.14
N SER A 50 -0.90 7.65 10.61
CA SER A 50 -0.13 8.06 11.79
C SER A 50 0.54 9.41 11.60
N LYS A 51 1.21 9.64 10.46
CA LYS A 51 1.93 10.88 10.17
C LYS A 51 0.98 12.05 9.91
N SER A 52 -0.17 11.79 9.30
CA SER A 52 -1.20 12.83 9.09
C SER A 52 -1.80 13.28 10.42
N LEU A 53 -2.12 12.34 11.32
CA LEU A 53 -2.60 12.65 12.66
C LEU A 53 -1.56 13.38 13.50
N LEU A 54 -0.31 12.92 13.48
CA LEU A 54 0.80 13.56 14.17
C LEU A 54 1.00 15.00 13.69
N LYS A 55 0.85 15.26 12.38
CA LYS A 55 0.95 16.61 11.85
C LYS A 55 -0.15 17.53 12.39
N SER A 56 -1.40 17.07 12.50
CA SER A 56 -2.48 17.84 13.14
C SER A 56 -2.14 18.19 14.59
N ALA A 57 -1.61 17.23 15.36
CA ALA A 57 -1.19 17.47 16.74
C ALA A 57 -0.02 18.47 16.84
N GLN A 58 0.96 18.38 15.94
CA GLN A 58 2.08 19.32 15.85
C GLN A 58 1.61 20.74 15.55
N VAL A 59 0.61 20.92 14.68
CA VAL A 59 0.03 22.23 14.38
C VAL A 59 -0.64 22.83 15.62
N VAL A 60 -1.44 22.05 16.35
CA VAL A 60 -2.05 22.51 17.61
C VAL A 60 -0.98 22.88 18.64
N SER A 61 0.07 22.06 18.78
CA SER A 61 1.20 22.35 19.68
C SER A 61 1.94 23.63 19.28
N LEU A 62 2.13 23.89 17.98
CA LEU A 62 2.77 25.10 17.49
C LEU A 62 1.92 26.35 17.76
N VAL A 63 0.62 26.28 17.51
CA VAL A 63 -0.33 27.37 17.79
C VAL A 63 -0.34 27.76 19.27
N LYS A 64 -0.22 26.78 20.17
CA LYS A 64 -0.09 27.04 21.62
C LYS A 64 1.22 27.76 22.01
N ARG A 65 2.24 27.69 21.17
CA ARG A 65 3.60 28.20 21.41
C ARG A 65 3.97 29.41 20.56
N LEU A 66 3.00 30.06 19.91
CA LEU A 66 3.26 31.22 19.03
C LEU A 66 4.08 32.33 19.69
N LYS A 67 3.89 32.56 20.99
CA LYS A 67 4.65 33.57 21.76
C LYS A 67 6.16 33.29 21.79
N GLU A 68 6.58 32.03 21.74
CA GLU A 68 8.00 31.64 21.65
C GLU A 68 8.67 32.18 20.37
N PHE A 69 7.86 32.46 19.35
CA PHE A 69 8.30 32.98 18.05
C PHE A 69 7.98 34.47 17.85
N GLY A 70 7.62 35.19 18.93
CA GLY A 70 7.23 36.59 18.85
C GLY A 70 5.89 36.84 18.14
N ILE A 71 5.11 35.79 17.86
CA ILE A 71 3.80 35.89 17.20
C ILE A 71 2.70 35.94 18.25
N SER A 72 1.82 36.94 18.15
CA SER A 72 0.60 37.02 18.94
C SER A 72 -0.61 36.76 18.05
N ALA A 73 -1.36 35.70 18.36
CA ALA A 73 -2.68 35.41 17.79
C ALA A 73 -3.73 35.51 18.91
N GLY A 74 -4.99 35.73 18.54
CA GLY A 74 -6.10 35.98 19.48
C GLY A 74 -6.28 34.92 20.58
N THR A 75 -7.03 35.28 21.63
CA THR A 75 -7.15 34.51 22.89
C THR A 75 -7.94 33.20 22.80
N GLN A 76 -8.64 32.93 21.70
CA GLN A 76 -9.38 31.67 21.49
C GLN A 76 -8.88 30.94 20.25
N ASN A 77 -7.83 30.16 20.40
CA ASN A 77 -7.48 29.14 19.40
C ASN A 77 -8.40 27.93 19.63
N THR A 78 -9.61 27.97 19.05
CA THR A 78 -10.50 26.82 19.03
C THR A 78 -10.01 25.83 17.99
N TYR A 79 -10.05 24.54 18.32
CA TYR A 79 -9.81 23.47 17.37
C TYR A 79 -10.99 22.53 17.42
N ASP A 80 -11.55 22.23 16.26
CA ASP A 80 -12.62 21.26 16.12
C ASP A 80 -12.01 19.91 15.74
N SER A 81 -12.03 18.99 16.69
CA SER A 81 -11.51 17.63 16.53
C SER A 81 -12.29 16.83 15.48
N SER A 82 -13.51 17.24 15.13
CA SER A 82 -14.34 16.60 14.11
C SER A 82 -13.68 16.61 12.72
N PHE A 83 -12.82 17.60 12.43
CA PHE A 83 -12.10 17.72 11.15
C PHE A 83 -10.79 16.93 11.07
N VAL A 84 -10.26 16.42 12.19
CA VAL A 84 -8.97 15.72 12.22
C VAL A 84 -9.02 14.41 11.44
N MET A 85 -10.02 13.56 11.71
CA MET A 85 -10.14 12.28 11.01
C MET A 85 -10.50 12.43 9.52
N PRO A 86 -11.38 13.37 9.09
CA PRO A 86 -11.52 13.75 7.69
C PRO A 86 -10.17 14.11 7.03
N HIS A 87 -9.35 14.96 7.66
CA HIS A 87 -8.03 15.31 7.13
C HIS A 87 -7.12 14.07 6.95
N VAL A 88 -7.12 13.16 7.92
CA VAL A 88 -6.37 11.89 7.83
C VAL A 88 -6.87 11.03 6.66
N ARG A 89 -8.20 10.89 6.50
CA ARG A 89 -8.80 10.14 5.39
C ARG A 89 -8.47 10.75 4.03
N ASP A 90 -8.44 12.07 3.93
CA ASP A 90 -8.05 12.76 2.70
C ASP A 90 -6.58 12.49 2.34
N ALA A 91 -5.68 12.45 3.32
CA ALA A 91 -4.29 12.08 3.09
C ALA A 91 -4.15 10.64 2.58
N ILE A 92 -4.88 9.69 3.18
CA ILE A 92 -4.95 8.30 2.70
C ILE A 92 -5.46 8.26 1.26
N LYS A 93 -6.57 8.96 0.96
CA LYS A 93 -7.16 9.02 -0.37
C LYS A 93 -6.17 9.53 -1.41
N LYS A 94 -5.50 10.66 -1.12
CA LYS A 94 -4.49 11.27 -2.00
C LYS A 94 -3.32 10.35 -2.30
N ILE A 95 -2.86 9.54 -1.33
CA ILE A 95 -1.75 8.61 -1.56
C ILE A 95 -2.22 7.34 -2.27
N SER A 96 -3.44 6.89 -2.01
CA SER A 96 -4.01 5.69 -2.64
C SER A 96 -4.19 5.82 -4.17
N THR A 97 -4.30 7.04 -4.71
CA THR A 97 -4.42 7.28 -6.17
C THR A 97 -3.18 6.84 -6.95
N HIS A 98 -2.04 6.67 -6.29
CA HIS A 98 -0.80 6.18 -6.90
C HIS A 98 -0.68 4.65 -6.87
N HIS A 99 -1.62 3.95 -6.22
CA HIS A 99 -1.61 2.50 -6.05
C HIS A 99 -2.73 1.72 -6.77
N PRO A 100 -3.38 2.20 -7.84
CA PRO A 100 -4.35 1.38 -8.56
C PRO A 100 -3.63 0.27 -9.34
N ALA A 101 -4.28 -0.88 -9.54
CA ALA A 101 -3.66 -2.06 -10.15
C ALA A 101 -3.12 -1.76 -11.56
N GLU A 102 -3.84 -0.93 -12.31
CA GLU A 102 -3.55 -0.50 -13.67
C GLU A 102 -2.19 0.20 -13.79
N VAL A 103 -1.73 0.88 -12.73
CA VAL A 103 -0.40 1.51 -12.72
C VAL A 103 0.70 0.46 -12.73
N PHE A 104 0.51 -0.66 -12.04
CA PHE A 104 1.46 -1.76 -11.98
C PHE A 104 1.35 -2.67 -13.21
N GLU A 105 0.13 -2.90 -13.70
CA GLU A 105 -0.10 -3.64 -14.95
C GLU A 105 0.55 -2.96 -16.15
N LYS A 106 0.50 -1.63 -16.24
CA LYS A 106 1.23 -0.85 -17.26
C LYS A 106 2.76 -0.99 -17.17
N ARG A 107 3.29 -1.43 -16.03
CA ARG A 107 4.72 -1.70 -15.83
C ARG A 107 5.07 -3.18 -16.08
N GLY A 108 4.16 -3.97 -16.63
CA GLY A 108 4.37 -5.39 -16.93
C GLY A 108 4.20 -6.33 -15.73
N ILE A 109 3.63 -5.84 -14.62
CA ILE A 109 3.37 -6.66 -13.42
C ILE A 109 1.93 -7.15 -13.48
N LYS A 110 1.69 -8.47 -13.50
CA LYS A 110 0.33 -8.99 -13.40
C LYS A 110 -0.16 -8.89 -11.96
N VAL A 111 -1.18 -8.08 -11.71
CA VAL A 111 -1.81 -7.97 -10.38
C VAL A 111 -2.96 -8.97 -10.27
N LEU A 112 -2.92 -9.81 -9.24
CA LEU A 112 -3.92 -10.82 -8.94
C LEU A 112 -4.50 -10.54 -7.55
N PHE A 113 -5.82 -10.39 -7.46
CA PHE A 113 -6.49 -10.19 -6.17
C PHE A 113 -7.00 -11.51 -5.60
N GLY A 114 -6.50 -11.89 -4.43
CA GLY A 114 -6.88 -13.13 -3.77
C GLY A 114 -6.02 -13.46 -2.55
N SER A 115 -6.47 -14.44 -1.78
CA SER A 115 -5.71 -14.96 -0.63
C SER A 115 -4.76 -16.05 -1.11
N PRO A 116 -3.43 -15.85 -1.04
CA PRO A 116 -2.45 -16.82 -1.53
C PRO A 116 -2.21 -17.95 -0.52
N LYS A 117 -1.90 -19.13 -1.04
CA LYS A 117 -1.50 -20.33 -0.30
C LYS A 117 -0.46 -21.09 -1.11
N PHE A 118 0.65 -21.46 -0.47
CA PHE A 118 1.62 -22.38 -1.06
C PHE A 118 1.00 -23.77 -1.13
N ILE A 119 1.01 -24.37 -2.32
CA ILE A 119 0.63 -25.79 -2.51
C ILE A 119 1.88 -26.67 -2.64
N ASP A 120 2.97 -26.09 -3.14
CA ASP A 120 4.31 -26.69 -3.16
C ASP A 120 5.37 -25.58 -3.08
N GLN A 121 6.63 -25.92 -3.35
CA GLN A 121 7.77 -25.01 -3.30
C GLN A 121 7.75 -23.92 -4.39
N ASN A 122 7.13 -24.17 -5.53
CA ASN A 122 7.14 -23.32 -6.72
C ASN A 122 5.75 -22.79 -7.11
N THR A 123 4.69 -23.28 -6.49
CA THR A 123 3.31 -23.02 -6.92
C THR A 123 2.49 -22.40 -5.80
N ILE A 124 1.79 -21.33 -6.16
CA ILE A 124 0.86 -20.61 -5.30
C ILE A 124 -0.56 -20.75 -5.87
N GLU A 125 -1.46 -21.27 -5.06
CA GLU A 125 -2.90 -21.15 -5.26
C GLU A 125 -3.37 -19.82 -4.67
N PHE A 126 -4.30 -19.13 -5.35
CA PHE A 126 -4.97 -17.97 -4.78
C PHE A 126 -6.48 -18.03 -4.97
N SER A 127 -7.21 -17.71 -3.90
CA SER A 127 -8.66 -17.68 -3.89
C SER A 127 -9.18 -16.25 -3.93
N ALA A 128 -10.09 -15.96 -4.85
CA ALA A 128 -10.71 -14.64 -4.94
C ALA A 128 -11.55 -14.32 -3.71
N LYS A 129 -11.53 -13.05 -3.30
CA LYS A 129 -12.34 -12.56 -2.18
C LYS A 129 -13.66 -12.01 -2.70
N GLY A 130 -14.66 -12.89 -2.85
CA GLY A 130 -16.04 -12.54 -3.17
C GLY A 130 -16.41 -12.54 -4.67
N GLY A 131 -17.22 -13.53 -5.06
CA GLY A 131 -18.30 -13.39 -6.04
C GLY A 131 -18.00 -13.38 -7.55
N SER A 132 -16.86 -12.89 -8.04
CA SER A 132 -16.71 -12.73 -9.51
C SER A 132 -15.33 -12.97 -10.11
N ALA A 133 -14.27 -13.13 -9.31
CA ALA A 133 -12.99 -13.60 -9.84
C ALA A 133 -12.85 -15.11 -9.57
N SER A 134 -12.56 -15.89 -10.60
CA SER A 134 -12.16 -17.28 -10.44
C SER A 134 -10.80 -17.31 -9.74
N GLY A 135 -10.67 -18.10 -8.68
CA GLY A 135 -9.35 -18.43 -8.13
C GLY A 135 -8.47 -19.10 -9.20
N GLY A 136 -7.18 -19.22 -8.92
CA GLY A 136 -6.25 -19.83 -9.85
C GLY A 136 -4.95 -20.25 -9.19
N GLU A 137 -4.11 -20.90 -9.99
CA GLU A 137 -2.77 -21.32 -9.61
C GLU A 137 -1.76 -20.59 -10.49
N VAL A 138 -0.64 -20.20 -9.89
CA VAL A 138 0.50 -19.62 -10.60
C VAL A 138 1.79 -20.23 -10.09
N CYS A 139 2.72 -20.52 -10.99
CA CYS A 139 4.01 -21.09 -10.62
C CYS A 139 5.20 -20.23 -11.07
N ALA A 140 6.25 -20.22 -10.25
CA ALA A 140 7.53 -19.57 -10.54
C ALA A 140 8.69 -20.39 -9.95
N PRO A 141 9.88 -20.37 -10.59
CA PRO A 141 11.03 -21.11 -10.10
C PRO A 141 11.52 -20.52 -8.76
N LEU A 142 11.93 -21.40 -7.84
CA LEU A 142 12.78 -21.01 -6.73
C LEU A 142 14.21 -20.93 -7.26
N LYS A 143 14.85 -19.77 -7.18
CA LYS A 143 16.29 -19.69 -7.38
C LYS A 143 16.96 -20.31 -6.16
N GLU A 144 17.43 -21.54 -6.30
CA GLU A 144 18.43 -22.10 -5.39
C GLU A 144 19.75 -21.35 -5.65
N ASN A 145 20.36 -20.82 -4.59
CA ASN A 145 21.70 -20.23 -4.62
C ASN A 145 22.76 -21.32 -4.51
#